data_AF-A0A7X7GXY6-F1
#
_entry.id   AF-A0A7X7GXY6-F1
#
_cell.length_a   1.000
_cell.length_b   1.000
_cell.length_c   1.000
_cell.angle_alpha   90.00
_cell.angle_beta   90.00
_cell.angle_gamma   90.00
#
_symmetry.space_group_name_H-M   'P 1'
#
loop_
_entity.id
_entity.type
_entity.pdbx_description
1 polymer ?
#
loop_
_entity_poly.entity_id
_entity_poly.type
_entity_poly.pdbx_seq_one_letter_code
_entity_poly.pdbx_strand_id
1 'polypeptide(L)'
;MREWSQVAWIVGVLLVGCVGGGGAVTSGNEATEPRAEEELEDLPEASTVPREDASDETEEVAPAPEAAVEPDFRPGMSVDEAIAAVPQSAQRVNIEQEALAAPLMRTELYEPCEVRGNQSFQLRVAVWEGRAVGVDVATKPQNEKLAGCLREQVSSVTWPDKVKSLNTVEFSY
;
A
#
# COMPACT_ATOMS: atom_id res chain seq x y z
N MET A 1 -1.73 -53.81 -17.23
CA MET A 1 -1.31 -54.02 -18.63
C MET A 1 -1.93 -52.92 -19.49
N ARG A 2 -1.16 -52.39 -20.45
CA ARG A 2 -1.37 -51.16 -21.27
C ARG A 2 -0.99 -49.89 -20.50
N GLU A 3 0.26 -49.41 -20.46
CA GLU A 3 1.22 -49.10 -21.53
C GLU A 3 0.62 -48.27 -22.67
N TRP A 4 1.05 -47.00 -22.77
CA TRP A 4 1.35 -46.17 -23.95
C TRP A 4 2.12 -44.93 -23.42
N SER A 5 3.45 -44.92 -23.46
CA SER A 5 4.34 -44.37 -24.51
C SER A 5 4.12 -42.87 -24.79
N GLN A 6 5.03 -41.98 -24.33
CA GLN A 6 6.17 -41.40 -25.09
C GLN A 6 5.79 -40.02 -25.71
N VAL A 7 6.56 -38.93 -25.78
CA VAL A 7 8.00 -38.60 -25.71
C VAL A 7 8.17 -37.08 -25.41
N ALA A 8 9.25 -36.78 -24.68
CA ALA A 8 10.11 -35.59 -24.63
C ALA A 8 9.70 -34.25 -25.26
N TRP A 9 9.90 -33.17 -24.49
CA TRP A 9 10.48 -31.91 -24.98
C TRP A 9 11.51 -31.34 -23.97
N ILE A 10 12.78 -31.55 -24.31
CA ILE A 10 13.92 -30.60 -24.24
C ILE A 10 14.09 -29.76 -22.96
N VAL A 11 14.98 -30.20 -22.07
CA VAL A 11 15.63 -29.36 -21.06
C VAL A 11 16.88 -28.73 -21.70
N GLY A 12 16.79 -27.43 -22.00
CA GLY A 12 17.91 -26.61 -22.42
C GLY A 12 18.80 -26.26 -21.23
N VAL A 13 20.06 -26.70 -21.31
CA VAL A 13 21.16 -26.36 -20.39
C VAL A 13 21.51 -24.87 -20.54
N LEU A 14 21.42 -24.10 -19.45
CA LEU A 14 21.92 -22.73 -19.38
C LEU A 14 22.96 -22.66 -18.26
N LEU A 15 24.23 -22.76 -18.66
CA LEU A 15 25.40 -22.61 -17.80
C LEU A 15 25.58 -21.12 -17.45
N VAL A 16 25.43 -20.82 -16.17
CA VAL A 16 25.76 -19.54 -15.54
C VAL A 16 27.29 -19.47 -15.38
N GLY A 17 27.93 -18.59 -16.14
CA GLY A 17 29.33 -18.19 -15.96
C GLY A 17 29.42 -17.00 -15.01
N CYS A 18 30.04 -17.20 -13.85
CA CYS A 18 30.52 -16.12 -12.98
C CYS A 18 31.80 -15.51 -13.55
N VAL A 19 31.78 -14.21 -13.84
CA VAL A 19 32.93 -13.28 -13.86
C VAL A 19 32.33 -11.96 -13.35
N GLY A 20 32.63 -11.42 -12.18
CA GLY A 20 33.88 -11.43 -11.45
C GLY A 20 34.62 -10.12 -11.72
N GLY A 21 34.53 -9.16 -10.80
CA GLY A 21 35.55 -8.14 -10.62
C GLY A 21 35.09 -6.68 -10.63
N GLY A 22 35.55 -5.94 -9.61
CA GLY A 22 35.91 -4.53 -9.78
C GLY A 22 35.17 -3.55 -8.90
N GLY A 23 35.49 -3.51 -7.60
CA GLY A 23 35.29 -2.30 -6.83
C GLY A 23 36.22 -1.17 -7.31
N ALA A 24 35.74 0.07 -7.24
CA ALA A 24 36.60 1.24 -7.16
C ALA A 24 35.86 2.35 -6.40
N VAL A 25 36.47 2.69 -5.28
CA VAL A 25 36.24 3.90 -4.49
C VAL A 25 36.64 5.15 -5.27
N THR A 26 35.87 6.23 -5.14
CA THR A 26 36.35 7.62 -5.28
C THR A 26 35.28 8.51 -4.63
N SER A 27 35.57 9.05 -3.43
CA SER A 27 36.16 10.39 -3.24
C SER A 27 35.24 11.43 -3.87
N GLY A 28 34.39 12.11 -3.10
CA GLY A 28 34.81 13.09 -2.11
C GLY A 28 34.93 14.44 -2.83
N ASN A 29 33.96 15.32 -2.64
CA ASN A 29 34.12 16.72 -3.01
C ASN A 29 33.45 17.59 -1.94
N GLU A 30 34.29 18.06 -1.02
CA GLU A 30 34.01 19.15 -0.10
C GLU A 30 34.35 20.48 -0.77
N ALA A 31 33.55 21.49 -0.41
CA ALA A 31 33.89 22.91 -0.32
C ALA A 31 34.22 23.68 -1.61
N THR A 32 33.48 24.78 -1.82
CA THR A 32 34.03 26.15 -1.70
C THR A 32 33.00 27.14 -2.27
N GLU A 33 32.39 27.96 -1.40
CA GLU A 33 31.87 29.28 -1.76
C GLU A 33 33.03 30.20 -2.15
N PRO A 34 32.80 31.17 -3.04
CA PRO A 34 32.92 32.52 -2.52
C PRO A 34 31.82 33.47 -2.99
N ARG A 35 31.33 34.20 -1.99
CA ARG A 35 30.75 35.54 -2.05
C ARG A 35 31.39 36.45 -3.11
N ALA A 36 30.55 37.09 -3.92
CA ALA A 36 30.84 38.37 -4.53
C ALA A 36 29.56 39.22 -4.50
N GLU A 37 29.72 40.42 -3.95
CA GLU A 37 28.74 41.47 -3.73
C GLU A 37 28.90 42.46 -4.90
N GLU A 38 27.81 42.89 -5.53
CA GLU A 38 27.68 44.11 -6.36
C GLU A 38 26.17 44.29 -6.58
N GLU A 39 25.46 45.10 -5.78
CA GLU A 39 25.37 46.57 -5.78
C GLU A 39 24.47 47.13 -6.91
N LEU A 40 23.29 47.62 -6.47
CA LEU A 40 22.40 48.68 -6.99
C LEU A 40 21.88 48.53 -8.44
N GLU A 41 20.59 48.71 -8.75
CA GLU A 41 19.85 49.98 -8.73
C GLU A 41 18.34 49.67 -8.93
N ASP A 42 17.48 50.26 -8.09
CA ASP A 42 16.48 51.28 -8.47
C ASP A 42 15.12 50.71 -8.90
N LEU A 43 14.19 50.69 -7.94
CA LEU A 43 12.75 50.78 -8.22
C LEU A 43 12.12 51.71 -7.18
N PRO A 44 11.40 52.77 -7.59
CA PRO A 44 10.93 53.81 -6.69
C PRO A 44 9.74 53.35 -5.82
N GLU A 45 9.85 53.64 -4.53
CA GLU A 45 8.72 53.83 -3.63
C GLU A 45 7.93 55.09 -4.04
N ALA A 46 6.65 54.93 -4.35
CA ALA A 46 5.60 55.92 -4.11
C ALA A 46 4.27 55.16 -4.04
N SER A 47 3.76 54.91 -2.84
CA SER A 47 2.79 55.78 -2.17
C SER A 47 1.47 55.87 -2.95
N THR A 48 0.44 55.18 -2.44
CA THR A 48 -0.84 55.78 -2.03
C THR A 48 -1.80 54.66 -1.65
N VAL A 49 -2.24 54.69 -0.40
CA VAL A 49 -3.44 53.99 0.05
C VAL A 49 -4.62 54.85 -0.39
N PRO A 50 -5.59 54.31 -1.13
CA PRO A 50 -6.98 54.59 -0.79
C PRO A 50 -7.62 53.34 -0.21
N ARG A 51 -7.93 53.41 1.07
CA ARG A 51 -8.97 52.59 1.68
C ARG A 51 -10.28 53.16 1.17
N GLU A 52 -10.96 52.44 0.29
CA GLU A 52 -12.40 52.55 0.13
C GLU A 52 -13.00 51.17 0.33
N ASP A 53 -13.62 51.04 1.51
CA ASP A 53 -14.66 50.07 1.83
C ASP A 53 -15.69 50.03 0.69
N ALA A 54 -15.73 48.90 -0.02
CA ALA A 54 -16.92 48.43 -0.71
C ALA A 54 -16.90 46.91 -0.60
N SER A 55 -17.35 46.43 0.56
CA SER A 55 -17.86 45.06 0.70
C SER A 55 -19.05 44.90 -0.22
N ASP A 56 -18.81 44.47 -1.46
CA ASP A 56 -19.84 43.85 -2.27
C ASP A 56 -19.82 42.35 -1.94
N GLU A 57 -20.73 41.99 -1.05
CA GLU A 57 -21.16 40.63 -0.77
C GLU A 57 -21.64 39.98 -2.08
N THR A 58 -20.71 39.46 -2.88
CA THR A 58 -20.99 38.24 -3.62
C THR A 58 -20.60 37.11 -2.68
N GLU A 59 -21.58 36.65 -1.90
CA GLU A 59 -21.54 35.37 -1.21
C GLU A 59 -21.39 34.28 -2.28
N GLU A 60 -20.16 34.04 -2.72
CA GLU A 60 -19.78 32.80 -3.37
C GLU A 60 -19.94 31.74 -2.29
N VAL A 61 -21.15 31.15 -2.26
CA VAL A 61 -21.45 29.96 -1.48
C VAL A 61 -20.43 28.92 -1.93
N ALA A 62 -19.32 28.84 -1.20
CA ALA A 62 -18.41 27.72 -1.29
C ALA A 62 -19.29 26.47 -1.21
N PRO A 63 -19.25 25.57 -2.21
CA PRO A 63 -20.09 24.38 -2.17
C PRO A 63 -19.83 23.71 -0.82
N ALA A 64 -20.90 23.54 -0.04
CA ALA A 64 -20.85 22.81 1.22
C ALA A 64 -20.05 21.52 0.96
N PRO A 65 -19.08 21.15 1.82
CA PRO A 65 -18.25 19.98 1.58
C PRO A 65 -19.18 18.81 1.32
N GLU A 66 -19.19 18.32 0.07
CA GLU A 66 -20.01 17.18 -0.32
C GLU A 66 -19.71 16.09 0.70
N ALA A 67 -20.75 15.68 1.44
CA ALA A 67 -20.60 14.67 2.47
C ALA A 67 -19.93 13.46 1.84
N ALA A 68 -18.67 13.21 2.23
CA ALA A 68 -17.89 12.11 1.69
C ALA A 68 -18.71 10.84 1.87
N VAL A 69 -19.14 10.23 0.75
CA VAL A 69 -19.91 9.00 0.78
C VAL A 69 -19.01 7.95 1.45
N GLU A 70 -19.37 7.52 2.65
CA GLU A 70 -18.64 6.47 3.33
C GLU A 70 -18.89 5.14 2.59
N PRO A 71 -17.83 4.35 2.32
CA PRO A 71 -17.99 3.06 1.68
C PRO A 71 -18.74 2.06 2.57
N ASP A 72 -19.65 1.29 1.97
CA ASP A 72 -20.33 0.18 2.65
C ASP A 72 -19.53 -1.11 2.44
N PHE A 73 -19.02 -1.68 3.54
CA PHE A 73 -18.30 -2.95 3.50
C PHE A 73 -19.16 -4.06 4.09
N ARG A 74 -19.25 -5.18 3.37
CA ARG A 74 -20.01 -6.35 3.80
C ARG A 74 -19.08 -7.40 4.43
N PRO A 75 -19.53 -8.10 5.49
CA PRO A 75 -18.74 -9.20 6.06
C PRO A 75 -18.43 -10.28 5.03
N GLY A 76 -17.16 -10.68 4.97
CA GLY A 76 -16.70 -11.75 4.09
C GLY A 76 -16.51 -11.38 2.62
N MET A 77 -16.50 -10.09 2.27
CA MET A 77 -16.20 -9.66 0.90
C MET A 77 -14.73 -9.95 0.53
N SER A 78 -14.48 -10.12 -0.76
CA SER A 78 -13.12 -10.23 -1.29
C SER A 78 -12.39 -8.88 -1.26
N VAL A 79 -11.07 -8.92 -1.48
CA VAL A 79 -10.27 -7.68 -1.61
C VAL A 79 -10.74 -6.85 -2.80
N ASP A 80 -11.06 -7.49 -3.92
CA ASP A 80 -11.51 -6.80 -5.13
C ASP A 80 -12.89 -6.14 -4.93
N GLU A 81 -13.81 -6.80 -4.22
CA GLU A 81 -15.10 -6.22 -3.85
C GLU A 81 -14.91 -5.00 -2.93
N ALA A 82 -13.97 -5.07 -1.97
CA ALA A 82 -13.68 -3.97 -1.07
C ALA A 82 -13.09 -2.77 -1.81
N ILE A 83 -12.21 -3.01 -2.80
CA ILE A 83 -11.67 -1.97 -3.67
C ILE A 83 -12.78 -1.28 -4.47
N ALA A 84 -13.73 -2.06 -4.99
CA ALA A 84 -14.85 -1.53 -5.76
C ALA A 84 -15.85 -0.72 -4.92
N ALA A 85 -15.97 -0.99 -3.62
CA ALA A 85 -16.87 -0.28 -2.71
C ALA A 85 -16.38 1.13 -2.34
N VAL A 86 -15.09 1.43 -2.50
CA VAL A 86 -14.50 2.72 -2.10
C VAL A 86 -14.68 3.77 -3.20
N PRO A 87 -15.39 4.89 -2.92
CA PRO A 87 -15.57 5.94 -3.91
C PRO A 87 -14.24 6.61 -4.26
N GLN A 88 -14.11 7.07 -5.50
CA GLN A 88 -12.89 7.72 -6.00
C GLN A 88 -12.57 9.04 -5.27
N SER A 89 -13.58 9.67 -4.64
CA SER A 89 -13.43 10.86 -3.81
C SER A 89 -12.84 10.58 -2.42
N ALA A 90 -12.71 9.31 -2.02
CA ALA A 90 -12.10 8.95 -0.75
C ALA A 90 -10.60 9.28 -0.73
N GLN A 91 -10.12 9.80 0.40
CA GLN A 91 -8.73 10.15 0.58
C GLN A 91 -7.84 8.90 0.44
N ARG A 92 -6.88 8.94 -0.49
CA ARG A 92 -5.89 7.88 -0.69
C ARG A 92 -4.60 8.28 0.03
N VAL A 93 -4.40 7.69 1.20
CA VAL A 93 -3.15 7.73 1.93
C VAL A 93 -2.55 6.33 1.89
N ASN A 94 -1.33 6.24 1.38
CA ASN A 94 -0.60 4.99 1.29
C ASN A 94 0.12 4.72 2.61
N ILE A 95 -0.10 3.53 3.18
CA ILE A 95 0.66 3.03 4.34
C ILE A 95 1.78 2.12 3.83
N GLU A 96 2.95 2.18 4.47
CA GLU A 96 4.07 1.25 4.24
C GLU A 96 3.60 -0.21 4.37
N GLN A 97 4.02 -1.07 3.43
CA GLN A 97 3.56 -2.47 3.44
C GLN A 97 4.04 -3.23 4.66
N GLU A 98 5.21 -2.90 5.20
CA GLU A 98 5.76 -3.48 6.42
C GLU A 98 4.86 -3.21 7.62
N ALA A 99 4.29 -2.01 7.73
CA ALA A 99 3.35 -1.66 8.79
C ALA A 99 2.02 -2.42 8.67
N LEU A 100 1.55 -2.64 7.43
CA LEU A 100 0.36 -3.45 7.17
C LEU A 100 0.60 -4.94 7.40
N ALA A 101 1.80 -5.44 7.12
CA ALA A 101 2.17 -6.85 7.30
C ALA A 101 2.47 -7.19 8.76
N ALA A 102 3.01 -6.25 9.55
CA ALA A 102 3.42 -6.47 10.94
C ALA A 102 2.39 -7.22 11.81
N PRO A 103 1.10 -6.85 11.85
CA PRO A 103 0.14 -7.59 12.67
C PRO A 103 -0.22 -8.97 12.12
N LEU A 104 0.00 -9.23 10.81
CA LEU A 104 -0.18 -10.53 10.15
C LEU A 104 1.00 -11.46 10.40
N MET A 105 2.19 -10.94 10.72
CA MET A 105 3.36 -11.76 11.03
C MET A 105 3.29 -12.49 12.37
N ARG A 106 2.31 -12.15 13.23
CA ARG A 106 2.13 -12.74 14.55
C ARG A 106 1.61 -14.17 14.42
N THR A 107 2.47 -15.15 14.73
CA THR A 107 2.13 -16.57 14.61
C THR A 107 0.94 -16.97 15.48
N GLU A 108 0.76 -16.28 16.61
CA GLU A 108 -0.36 -16.46 17.54
C GLU A 108 -1.73 -16.24 16.88
N LEU A 109 -1.78 -15.45 15.82
CA LEU A 109 -3.00 -15.24 15.02
C LEU A 109 -3.48 -16.52 14.34
N TYR A 110 -2.56 -17.42 14.01
CA TYR A 110 -2.83 -18.62 13.21
C TYR A 110 -2.82 -19.91 14.02
N GLU A 111 -2.38 -19.87 15.27
CA GLU A 111 -2.41 -21.02 16.19
C GLU A 111 -3.79 -21.69 16.29
N PRO A 112 -4.93 -20.96 16.38
CA PRO A 112 -6.24 -21.58 16.44
C PRO A 112 -6.63 -22.36 15.17
N CYS A 113 -5.98 -22.08 14.04
CA CYS A 113 -6.25 -22.70 12.76
C CYS A 113 -5.44 -23.98 12.51
N GLU A 114 -4.57 -24.37 13.47
CA GLU A 114 -3.82 -25.62 13.43
C GLU A 114 -3.05 -25.84 12.11
N VAL A 115 -2.35 -24.81 11.64
CA VAL A 115 -1.56 -24.88 10.40
C VAL A 115 -0.49 -25.96 10.56
N ARG A 116 -0.54 -26.99 9.71
CA ARG A 116 0.42 -28.10 9.75
C ARG A 116 1.67 -27.76 8.95
N GLY A 117 2.82 -28.33 9.33
CA GLY A 117 4.13 -27.96 8.74
C GLY A 117 4.31 -28.20 7.24
N ASN A 118 3.38 -28.90 6.57
CA ASN A 118 3.37 -29.09 5.12
C ASN A 118 2.34 -28.21 4.40
N GLN A 119 1.68 -27.29 5.11
CA GLN A 119 0.69 -26.35 4.59
C GLN A 119 1.32 -24.95 4.52
N SER A 120 1.15 -24.29 3.39
CA SER A 120 1.46 -22.87 3.22
C SER A 120 0.21 -22.11 2.81
N PHE A 121 0.20 -20.81 3.06
CA PHE A 121 -0.93 -19.97 2.68
C PHE A 121 -0.49 -18.57 2.25
N GLN A 122 -1.34 -17.96 1.43
CA GLN A 122 -1.20 -16.59 0.97
C GLN A 122 -2.46 -15.83 1.37
N LEU A 123 -2.27 -14.66 1.93
CA LEU A 123 -3.31 -13.72 2.33
C LEU A 123 -3.20 -12.48 1.46
N ARG A 124 -4.35 -11.98 1.02
CA ARG A 124 -4.49 -10.62 0.53
C ARG A 124 -5.56 -9.94 1.37
N VAL A 125 -5.23 -8.79 1.93
CA VAL A 125 -6.10 -8.09 2.89
C VAL A 125 -6.28 -6.64 2.45
N ALA A 126 -7.53 -6.22 2.30
CA ALA A 126 -7.90 -4.82 2.17
C ALA A 126 -8.18 -4.24 3.56
N VAL A 127 -7.50 -3.16 3.90
CA VAL A 127 -7.60 -2.48 5.20
C VAL A 127 -8.22 -1.10 4.99
N TRP A 128 -9.24 -0.79 5.78
CA TRP A 128 -9.90 0.52 5.85
C TRP A 128 -10.13 0.90 7.31
N GLU A 129 -9.77 2.12 7.69
CA GLU A 129 -9.90 2.62 9.07
C GLU A 129 -9.27 1.68 10.13
N GLY A 130 -8.17 1.04 9.74
CA GLY A 130 -7.44 0.09 10.59
C GLY A 130 -8.15 -1.24 10.81
N ARG A 131 -9.14 -1.62 9.97
CA ARG A 131 -9.79 -2.93 10.00
C ARG A 131 -9.73 -3.63 8.65
N ALA A 132 -9.68 -4.96 8.69
CA ALA A 132 -9.81 -5.78 7.50
C ALA A 132 -11.24 -5.69 6.97
N VAL A 133 -11.38 -5.14 5.77
CA VAL A 133 -12.67 -5.01 5.07
C VAL A 133 -12.83 -6.02 3.95
N GLY A 134 -11.75 -6.55 3.39
CA GLY A 134 -11.78 -7.65 2.43
C GLY A 134 -10.60 -8.61 2.67
N VAL A 135 -10.85 -9.92 2.59
CA VAL A 135 -9.83 -10.94 2.91
C VAL A 135 -9.93 -12.12 1.95
N ASP A 136 -8.89 -12.27 1.13
CA ASP A 136 -8.70 -13.43 0.26
C ASP A 136 -7.61 -14.34 0.82
N VAL A 137 -7.89 -15.64 0.81
CA VAL A 137 -7.01 -16.67 1.37
C VAL A 137 -6.81 -17.77 0.34
N ALA A 138 -5.56 -18.07 0.03
CA ALA A 138 -5.19 -19.21 -0.81
C ALA A 138 -4.28 -20.15 -0.01
N THR A 139 -4.66 -21.42 0.11
CA THR A 139 -3.90 -22.44 0.85
C THR A 139 -3.29 -23.48 -0.09
N LYS A 140 -2.11 -24.02 0.25
CA LYS A 140 -1.46 -25.12 -0.47
C LYS A 140 -1.06 -26.24 0.50
N PRO A 141 -1.56 -27.48 0.32
CA PRO A 141 -2.63 -27.88 -0.61
C PRO A 141 -3.96 -27.19 -0.27
N GLN A 142 -4.90 -27.18 -1.22
CA GLN A 142 -6.19 -26.50 -1.03
C GLN A 142 -6.98 -27.11 0.14
N ASN A 143 -7.41 -26.26 1.08
CA ASN A 143 -8.16 -26.65 2.26
C ASN A 143 -9.10 -25.52 2.68
N GLU A 144 -10.38 -25.65 2.31
CA GLU A 144 -11.40 -24.64 2.59
C GLU A 144 -11.67 -24.43 4.09
N LYS A 145 -11.48 -25.47 4.91
CA LYS A 145 -11.63 -25.35 6.38
C LYS A 145 -10.53 -24.46 6.96
N LEU A 146 -9.29 -24.67 6.51
CA LEU A 146 -8.16 -23.83 6.90
C LEU A 146 -8.35 -22.40 6.38
N ALA A 147 -8.72 -22.23 5.11
CA ALA A 147 -8.96 -20.92 4.51
C ALA A 147 -10.06 -20.14 5.24
N GLY A 148 -11.14 -20.82 5.65
CA GLY A 148 -12.20 -20.23 6.47
C GLY A 148 -11.72 -19.75 7.83
N CYS A 149 -10.96 -20.58 8.55
CA CYS A 149 -10.39 -20.20 9.85
C CYS A 149 -9.43 -19.01 9.72
N LEU A 150 -8.50 -19.06 8.75
CA LEU A 150 -7.55 -17.98 8.50
C LEU A 150 -8.27 -16.67 8.19
N ARG A 151 -9.35 -16.72 7.39
CA ARG A 151 -10.17 -15.55 7.10
C ARG A 151 -10.77 -14.97 8.37
N GLU A 152 -11.36 -15.79 9.23
CA GLU A 152 -11.97 -15.35 10.50
C GLU A 152 -10.94 -14.69 11.43
N GLN A 153 -9.76 -15.31 11.59
CA GLN A 153 -8.68 -14.75 12.41
C GLN A 153 -8.20 -13.41 11.85
N VAL A 154 -7.91 -13.33 10.55
CA VAL A 154 -7.43 -12.11 9.90
C VAL A 154 -8.48 -10.99 9.93
N SER A 155 -9.76 -11.31 9.79
CA SER A 155 -10.85 -10.33 9.92
C SER A 155 -10.95 -9.71 11.32
N SER A 156 -10.42 -10.36 12.36
CA SER A 156 -10.39 -9.83 13.73
C SER A 156 -9.20 -8.90 14.01
N VAL A 157 -8.22 -8.84 13.10
CA VAL A 157 -7.03 -8.01 13.26
C VAL A 157 -7.37 -6.53 13.18
N THR A 158 -6.75 -5.75 14.06
CA THR A 158 -6.83 -4.27 14.05
C THR A 158 -5.44 -3.71 13.82
N TRP A 159 -5.33 -2.76 12.89
CA TRP A 159 -4.12 -2.00 12.62
C TRP A 159 -4.13 -0.73 13.47
N PRO A 160 -3.01 -0.41 14.14
CA PRO A 160 -2.92 0.75 15.04
C PRO A 160 -3.07 2.07 14.27
N ASP A 161 -2.54 2.11 13.04
CA ASP A 161 -2.61 3.28 12.17
C ASP A 161 -3.98 3.36 11.49
N LYS A 162 -4.88 4.10 12.15
CA LYS A 162 -6.24 4.37 11.68
C LYS A 162 -6.21 5.43 10.59
N VAL A 163 -5.87 5.00 9.38
CA VAL A 163 -5.92 5.88 8.22
C VAL A 163 -7.25 5.66 7.50
N LYS A 164 -8.00 6.74 7.23
CA LYS A 164 -9.23 6.74 6.42
C LYS A 164 -8.91 6.57 4.93
N SER A 165 -8.16 5.51 4.60
CA SER A 165 -7.73 5.18 3.25
C SER A 165 -7.70 3.68 3.08
N LEU A 166 -8.14 3.22 1.91
CA LEU A 166 -8.07 1.82 1.53
C LEU A 166 -6.64 1.47 1.13
N ASN A 167 -6.05 0.53 1.86
CA ASN A 167 -4.75 -0.04 1.55
C ASN A 167 -4.88 -1.56 1.39
N THR A 168 -4.01 -2.16 0.58
CA THR A 168 -3.97 -3.61 0.38
C THR A 168 -2.60 -4.13 0.78
N VAL A 169 -2.57 -5.27 1.47
CA VAL A 169 -1.34 -5.98 1.82
C VAL A 169 -1.41 -7.43 1.39
N GLU A 170 -0.28 -7.94 0.90
CA GLU A 170 -0.09 -9.36 0.60
C GLU A 170 0.89 -9.98 1.59
N PHE A 171 0.54 -11.16 2.11
CA PHE A 171 1.36 -11.89 3.06
C PHE A 171 1.42 -13.37 2.68
N SER A 172 2.59 -13.99 2.81
CA SER A 172 2.78 -15.42 2.54
C SER A 172 3.48 -16.08 3.71
N TYR A 173 3.00 -17.25 4.10
CA TYR A 173 3.51 -18.08 5.20
C TYR A 173 3.72 -19.51 4.75
#